data_AF-A0A099KEQ3-F1
#
_entry.id   AF-A0A099KEQ3-F1
#
_cell.length_a   1.000
_cell.length_b   1.000
_cell.length_c   1.000
_cell.angle_alpha   90.00
_cell.angle_beta   90.00
_cell.angle_gamma   90.00
#
_symmetry.space_group_name_H-M   'P 1'
#
loop_
_entity.id
_entity.type
_entity.pdbx_description
1 polymer ?
#
loop_
_entity_poly.entity_id
_entity_poly.type
_entity_poly.pdbx_seq_one_letter_code
_entity_poly.pdbx_strand_id
1 'polypeptide(L)'
;MFKLIILVSIFCLSCSASAKPDCQYYLNKLKKVQSQLRAGYTVGQGEKLKKKEKQARNLWWLCSKNKLPKAELKRLKQRQNSKKH
;
A
#
# COMPACT_ATOMS: atom_id res chain seq x y z
N MET A 1 -25.41 12.45 -25.91
CA MET A 1 -25.74 12.99 -24.58
C MET A 1 -25.42 12.01 -23.43
N PHE A 2 -25.96 10.78 -23.41
CA PHE A 2 -25.73 9.80 -22.32
C PHE A 2 -24.27 9.33 -22.10
N LYS A 3 -23.46 9.25 -23.16
CA LYS A 3 -22.05 8.81 -23.06
C LYS A 3 -21.17 9.76 -22.24
N LEU A 4 -21.50 11.05 -22.16
CA LEU A 4 -20.73 12.03 -21.40
C LEU A 4 -20.96 11.89 -19.88
N ILE A 5 -22.16 11.47 -19.49
CA ILE A 5 -22.58 11.32 -18.08
C ILE A 5 -21.82 10.16 -17.40
N ILE A 6 -21.59 9.06 -18.14
CA ILE A 6 -20.86 7.89 -17.62
C ILE A 6 -19.38 8.24 -17.37
N LEU A 7 -18.78 9.08 -18.21
CA LEU A 7 -17.36 9.46 -18.10
C LEU A 7 -17.10 10.36 -16.88
N VAL A 8 -18.05 11.26 -16.55
CA VAL A 8 -17.98 12.12 -15.35
C VAL A 8 -18.15 11.33 -14.06
N SER A 9 -18.99 10.29 -14.05
CA SER A 9 -19.27 9.52 -12.82
C SER A 9 -18.06 8.71 -12.32
N ILE A 10 -17.17 8.27 -13.22
CA ILE A 10 -15.94 7.54 -12.86
C ILE A 10 -14.90 8.45 -12.19
N PHE A 11 -14.90 9.75 -12.52
CA PHE A 11 -13.92 10.69 -11.97
C PHE A 11 -14.19 11.04 -10.49
N CYS A 12 -15.46 11.03 -10.06
CA CYS A 12 -15.87 11.37 -8.69
C CYS A 12 -15.48 10.31 -7.63
N LEU A 13 -15.13 9.08 -8.02
CA LEU A 13 -14.71 8.04 -7.06
C LEU A 13 -13.27 8.20 -6.56
N SER A 14 -12.53 9.20 -7.07
CA SER A 14 -11.16 9.49 -6.61
C SER A 14 -11.10 10.39 -5.38
N CYS A 15 -12.26 10.70 -4.77
CA CYS A 15 -12.33 11.56 -3.60
C CYS A 15 -11.66 10.90 -2.39
N SER A 16 -10.44 11.39 -2.11
CA SER A 16 -9.79 11.36 -0.81
C SER A 16 -9.25 10.01 -0.33
N ALA A 17 -8.33 9.40 -1.10
CA ALA A 17 -7.23 8.66 -0.48
C ALA A 17 -6.25 9.69 0.12
N SER A 18 -6.69 10.41 1.16
CA SER A 18 -5.84 11.30 1.94
C SER A 18 -4.76 10.43 2.58
N ALA A 19 -3.62 10.35 1.90
CA ALA A 19 -2.49 9.54 2.30
C ALA A 19 -1.92 10.17 3.57
N LYS A 20 -2.45 9.74 4.73
CA LYS A 20 -1.85 10.05 6.01
C LYS A 20 -0.35 9.77 5.90
N PRO A 21 0.52 10.71 6.30
CA PRO A 21 1.97 10.62 6.07
C PRO A 21 2.55 9.30 6.61
N ASP A 22 1.94 8.72 7.65
CA ASP A 22 2.34 7.43 8.23
C ASP A 22 2.14 6.22 7.30
N CYS A 23 1.16 6.24 6.39
CA CYS A 23 0.88 5.10 5.51
C CYS A 23 1.77 5.04 4.27
N GLN A 24 2.55 6.10 4.00
CA GLN A 24 3.54 6.16 2.91
C GLN A 24 4.57 5.03 3.04
N TYR A 25 4.96 4.67 4.27
CA TYR A 25 5.89 3.57 4.52
C TYR A 25 5.36 2.23 3.97
N TYR A 26 4.11 1.88 4.29
CA TYR A 26 3.50 0.63 3.82
C TYR A 26 3.25 0.66 2.32
N LEU A 27 2.90 1.83 1.76
CA LEU A 27 2.75 2.00 0.32
C LEU A 27 4.07 1.77 -0.42
N ASN A 28 5.16 2.35 0.08
CA ASN A 28 6.48 2.19 -0.52
C ASN A 28 6.96 0.73 -0.43
N LYS A 29 6.70 0.07 0.71
CA LYS A 29 6.96 -1.37 0.88
C LYS A 29 6.17 -2.22 -0.12
N LEU A 30 4.90 -1.91 -0.36
CA LEU A 30 4.08 -2.57 -1.37
C LEU A 30 4.63 -2.37 -2.78
N LYS A 31 4.97 -1.12 -3.16
CA LYS A 31 5.56 -0.80 -4.47
C LYS A 31 6.88 -1.54 -4.70
N LYS A 32 7.74 -1.65 -3.67
CA LYS A 32 9.00 -2.40 -3.76
C LYS A 32 8.75 -3.88 -4.10
N VAL A 33 7.81 -4.53 -3.42
CA VAL A 33 7.47 -5.93 -3.71
C VAL A 33 6.84 -6.08 -5.10
N GLN A 34 6.00 -5.14 -5.53
CA GLN A 34 5.43 -5.15 -6.88
C GLN A 34 6.50 -4.96 -7.97
N SER A 35 7.48 -4.08 -7.75
CA SER A 35 8.62 -3.93 -8.65
C SER A 35 9.43 -5.21 -8.75
N GLN A 36 9.64 -5.91 -7.63
CA GLN A 36 10.27 -7.23 -7.64
C GLN A 36 9.44 -8.23 -8.45
N LEU A 37 8.12 -8.28 -8.27
CA LEU A 37 7.27 -9.18 -9.05
C LEU A 37 7.34 -8.90 -10.56
N ARG A 38 7.47 -7.64 -10.98
CA ARG A 38 7.66 -7.28 -12.40
C ARG A 38 9.03 -7.68 -12.96
N ALA A 39 10.04 -7.81 -12.12
CA ALA A 39 11.39 -8.18 -12.55
C ALA A 39 11.53 -9.65 -13.00
N GLY A 40 10.48 -10.48 -12.83
CA GLY A 40 10.44 -11.82 -13.41
C GLY A 40 11.32 -12.85 -12.67
N TYR A 41 11.10 -13.03 -11.37
CA TYR A 41 11.80 -14.06 -10.58
C TYR A 41 11.32 -15.49 -10.89
N THR A 42 12.13 -16.49 -10.51
CA THR A 42 11.76 -17.91 -10.57
C THR A 42 10.43 -18.19 -9.86
N VAL A 43 9.70 -19.24 -10.28
CA VAL A 43 8.36 -19.57 -9.77
C VAL A 43 8.29 -19.58 -8.23
N GLY A 44 9.21 -20.29 -7.57
CA GLY A 44 9.23 -20.37 -6.11
C GLY A 44 9.58 -19.04 -5.41
N GLN A 45 10.39 -18.18 -6.05
CA GLN A 45 10.64 -16.82 -5.56
C GLN A 45 9.43 -15.91 -5.77
N GLY A 46 8.75 -16.05 -6.92
CA GLY A 46 7.52 -15.35 -7.25
C GLY A 46 6.39 -15.64 -6.25
N GLU A 47 6.20 -16.89 -5.85
CA GLU A 47 5.21 -17.25 -4.83
C GLU A 47 5.52 -16.64 -3.46
N LYS A 48 6.80 -16.67 -3.04
CA LYS A 48 7.24 -16.00 -1.80
C LYS A 48 7.01 -14.50 -1.87
N LEU A 49 7.28 -13.86 -3.02
CA LEU A 49 7.02 -12.44 -3.25
C LEU A 49 5.52 -12.12 -3.25
N LYS A 50 4.67 -12.96 -3.85
CA LYS A 50 3.20 -12.81 -3.80
C LYS A 50 2.68 -12.89 -2.37
N LYS A 51 3.19 -13.79 -1.53
CA LYS A 51 2.83 -13.85 -0.09
C LYS A 51 3.19 -12.54 0.62
N LYS A 52 4.39 -12.01 0.36
CA LYS A 52 4.84 -10.71 0.90
C LYS A 52 4.00 -9.54 0.39
N GLU A 53 3.61 -9.56 -0.89
CA GLU A 53 2.74 -8.54 -1.49
C GLU A 53 1.38 -8.52 -0.80
N LYS A 54 0.76 -9.69 -0.60
CA LYS A 54 -0.54 -9.81 0.09
C LYS A 54 -0.47 -9.25 1.51
N GLN A 55 0.59 -9.55 2.26
CA GLN A 55 0.80 -9.00 3.61
C GLN A 55 0.99 -7.48 3.58
N ALA A 56 1.85 -6.97 2.70
CA ALA A 56 2.11 -5.52 2.57
C ALA A 56 0.85 -4.75 2.14
N ARG A 57 0.05 -5.33 1.24
CA ARG A 57 -1.23 -4.79 0.77
C ARG A 57 -2.25 -4.72 1.91
N ASN A 58 -2.35 -5.79 2.71
CA ASN A 58 -3.26 -5.80 3.86
C ASN A 58 -2.87 -4.72 4.89
N LEU A 59 -1.58 -4.59 5.22
CA LEU A 59 -1.11 -3.56 6.14
C LEU A 59 -1.35 -2.15 5.61
N TRP A 60 -1.10 -1.91 4.32
CA TRP A 60 -1.40 -0.64 3.67
C TRP A 60 -2.90 -0.32 3.71
N TRP A 61 -3.76 -1.30 3.43
CA TRP A 61 -5.21 -1.14 3.49
C TRP A 61 -5.71 -0.85 4.91
N LEU A 62 -5.23 -1.59 5.91
CA LEU A 62 -5.55 -1.34 7.32
C LEU A 62 -5.08 0.04 7.77
N CYS A 63 -3.88 0.47 7.31
CA CYS A 63 -3.38 1.82 7.58
C CYS A 63 -4.30 2.89 6.98
N SER A 64 -4.70 2.74 5.71
CA SER A 64 -5.64 3.64 5.03
C SER A 64 -6.98 3.75 5.78
N LYS A 65 -7.46 2.66 6.38
CA LYS A 65 -8.69 2.63 7.20
C LYS A 65 -8.48 3.02 8.67
N ASN A 66 -7.28 3.42 9.09
CA ASN A 66 -6.91 3.66 10.50
C ASN A 66 -7.15 2.45 11.43
N LYS A 67 -7.18 1.23 10.88
CA LYS A 67 -7.36 -0.04 11.61
C LYS A 67 -6.05 -0.81 11.78
N LEU A 68 -4.92 -0.11 11.76
CA LEU A 68 -3.61 -0.75 11.88
C LEU A 68 -3.42 -1.32 13.31
N PRO A 69 -2.94 -2.56 13.48
CA PRO A 69 -2.69 -3.12 14.80
C PRO A 69 -1.71 -2.28 15.61
N LYS A 70 -1.94 -2.16 16.93
CA LYS A 70 -1.07 -1.37 17.85
C LYS A 70 0.40 -1.79 17.77
N ALA A 71 0.67 -3.09 17.63
CA ALA A 71 2.03 -3.62 17.49
C ALA A 71 2.73 -3.09 16.23
N GLU A 72 2.02 -3.02 15.12
CA GLU A 72 2.58 -2.59 13.84
C GLU A 72 2.72 -1.06 13.79
N LEU A 73 1.83 -0.32 14.47
CA LEU A 73 2.00 1.11 14.71
C LEU A 73 3.23 1.43 15.57
N LYS A 74 3.48 0.66 16.64
CA LYS A 74 4.68 0.80 17.47
C LYS A 74 5.96 0.57 16.67
N ARG A 75 5.97 -0.46 15.82
CA ARG A 75 7.08 -0.74 14.89
C ARG A 75 7.31 0.37 13.88
N LEU A 76 6.24 0.97 13.35
CA LEU A 76 6.35 2.13 12.44
C LEU A 76 7.02 3.31 13.15
N LYS A 77 6.58 3.65 14.37
CA LYS A 77 7.15 4.74 15.17
C LYS A 77 8.63 4.51 15.52
N GLN A 78 9.00 3.28 15.89
CA GLN A 78 10.41 2.92 16.14
C GLN A 78 11.27 3.13 14.89
N ARG A 79 10.78 2.72 13.71
CA ARG A 79 11.49 2.91 12.44
C ARG A 79 11.62 4.37 12.03
N GLN A 80 10.63 5.20 12.34
CA GLN A 80 10.71 6.65 12.11
C GLN A 80 11.72 7.31 13.05
N ASN A 81 11.76 6.91 14.33
CA ASN A 81 12.72 7.43 15.29
C ASN A 81 14.17 7.07 14.93
N SER A 82 14.39 5.83 14.47
CA SER A 82 15.72 5.37 14.02
C SER A 82 16.23 6.06 12.75
N LYS A 83 15.37 6.73 11.96
CA LYS A 83 15.77 7.49 10.77
C LYS A 83 16.04 8.97 11.05
N LYS A 84 15.80 9.42 12.29
CA LYS A 84 16.01 10.81 12.72
C LYS A 84 17.40 11.03 13.32
N HIS A 85 18.22 9.98 13.43
CA HIS A 85 19.57 10.02 14.02
C HIS A 85 20.64 9.70 12.98
#